data_AF-A0A1S4C138-F1
#
_entry.id   AF-A0A1S4C138-F1
#
_cell.length_a   1.000
_cell.length_b   1.000
_cell.length_c   1.000
_cell.angle_alpha   90.00
_cell.angle_beta   90.00
_cell.angle_gamma   90.00
#
_symmetry.space_group_name_H-M   'P 1'
#
loop_
_entity.id
_entity.type
_entity.pdbx_description
1 polymer ?
#
loop_
_entity_poly.entity_id
_entity_poly.type
_entity_poly.pdbx_seq_one_letter_code
_entity_poly.pdbx_strand_id
1 'polypeptide(L)'
;MVIQYGWGPDDSLTIYHHGNSVTALSMGNHFEYEMAAKVEKIYYMAYDKAKQMLQRNREVLEKIVEDLLKYEILTRKDLERILADSDGLREKEPFFLSKANNEPVLDNFLEENGKASSMAFLTAAN
;
A
#
# COMPACT_ATOMS: atom_id res chain seq x y z
N MET A 1 -7.11 12.12 -8.40
CA MET A 1 -7.04 10.64 -8.43
C MET A 1 -8.36 10.06 -8.95
N VAL A 2 -9.44 10.08 -8.16
CA VAL A 2 -10.74 9.49 -8.56
C VAL A 2 -11.35 10.13 -9.82
N ILE A 3 -11.56 11.45 -9.81
CA ILE A 3 -12.33 12.13 -10.87
C ILE A 3 -11.54 12.31 -12.18
N GLN A 4 -10.24 12.62 -12.09
CA GLN A 4 -9.42 12.98 -13.26
C GLN A 4 -8.65 11.82 -13.90
N TYR A 5 -8.36 10.78 -13.14
CA TYR A 5 -7.51 9.67 -13.60
C TYR A 5 -8.21 8.32 -13.54
N GLY A 6 -9.46 8.26 -13.05
CA GLY A 6 -10.15 7.00 -12.83
C GLY A 6 -9.47 6.12 -11.78
N TRP A 7 -8.71 6.71 -10.85
CA TRP A 7 -8.07 5.97 -9.76
C TRP A 7 -9.01 5.94 -8.56
N GLY A 8 -10.08 5.17 -8.72
CA GLY A 8 -11.06 4.85 -7.68
C GLY A 8 -10.68 3.59 -6.89
N PRO A 9 -11.33 3.34 -5.74
CA PRO A 9 -11.14 2.12 -4.95
C PRO A 9 -11.75 0.87 -5.60
N ASP A 10 -12.43 1.03 -6.72
CA ASP A 10 -13.17 0.04 -7.51
C ASP A 10 -12.49 -0.27 -8.86
N ASP A 11 -11.27 0.21 -9.10
CA ASP A 11 -10.51 0.08 -10.36
C ASP A 11 -11.31 0.53 -11.61
N SER A 12 -12.29 1.42 -11.41
CA SER A 12 -13.08 2.00 -12.49
C SER A 12 -12.25 3.03 -13.27
N LEU A 13 -11.88 2.70 -14.51
CA LEU A 13 -11.10 3.57 -15.41
C LEU A 13 -11.87 4.81 -15.92
N THR A 14 -13.03 5.13 -15.34
CA THR A 14 -13.85 6.25 -15.80
C THR A 14 -13.23 7.58 -15.40
N ILE A 15 -12.92 8.41 -16.41
CA ILE A 15 -12.44 9.78 -16.24
C ILE A 15 -13.62 10.72 -16.43
N TYR A 16 -13.94 11.49 -15.39
CA TYR A 16 -15.09 12.39 -15.37
C TYR A 16 -14.73 13.83 -15.73
N HIS A 17 -13.47 14.23 -15.51
CA HIS A 17 -13.01 15.58 -15.82
C HIS A 17 -11.53 15.58 -16.17
N HIS A 18 -11.14 16.38 -17.15
CA HIS A 18 -9.74 16.58 -17.48
C HIS A 18 -9.24 17.91 -16.90
N GLY A 19 -8.02 17.98 -16.36
CA GLY A 19 -7.52 19.15 -15.65
C GLY A 19 -7.57 20.48 -16.42
N ASN A 20 -7.54 20.43 -17.75
CA ASN A 20 -7.63 21.60 -18.64
C ASN A 20 -9.03 21.85 -19.22
N SER A 21 -10.09 21.25 -18.65
CA SER A 21 -11.44 21.50 -19.15
C SER A 21 -11.88 22.93 -18.80
N VAL A 22 -12.42 23.64 -19.81
CA VAL A 22 -12.91 25.02 -19.69
C VAL A 22 -14.28 25.06 -18.97
N THR A 23 -14.93 23.91 -18.84
CA THR A 23 -16.31 23.79 -18.33
C THR A 23 -16.30 23.30 -16.89
N ALA A 24 -17.08 23.94 -16.02
CA ALA A 24 -17.31 23.44 -14.67
C ALA A 24 -18.01 22.07 -14.72
N LEU A 25 -17.45 21.09 -14.00
CA LEU A 25 -18.03 19.75 -13.89
C LEU A 25 -19.27 19.79 -12.97
N SER A 26 -20.43 19.41 -13.49
CA SER A 26 -21.68 19.26 -12.73
C SER A 26 -22.21 17.84 -12.95
N MET A 27 -22.09 16.97 -11.95
CA MET A 27 -22.41 15.54 -12.06
C MET A 27 -23.79 15.19 -11.46
N GLY A 28 -24.42 16.15 -10.80
CA GLY A 28 -25.64 15.95 -10.03
C GLY A 28 -25.35 15.32 -8.66
N ASN A 29 -26.16 15.69 -7.66
CA ASN A 29 -25.88 15.40 -6.25
C ASN A 29 -25.55 13.93 -5.99
N HIS A 30 -26.26 12.98 -6.60
CA HIS A 30 -26.05 11.55 -6.38
C HIS A 30 -24.62 11.10 -6.73
N PHE A 31 -24.14 11.47 -7.92
CA PHE A 31 -22.79 11.12 -8.37
C PHE A 31 -21.72 11.90 -7.60
N GLU A 32 -21.98 13.14 -7.23
CA GLU A 32 -21.06 13.92 -6.38
C GLU A 32 -20.84 13.26 -5.01
N TYR A 33 -21.92 12.77 -4.37
CA TYR A 33 -21.82 12.00 -3.13
C TYR A 33 -21.06 10.69 -3.32
N GLU A 34 -21.29 9.97 -4.42
CA GLU A 34 -20.56 8.73 -4.72
C GLU A 34 -19.06 8.99 -4.89
N MET A 35 -18.69 10.03 -5.65
CA MET A 35 -17.30 10.43 -5.84
C MET A 35 -16.64 10.85 -4.52
N ALA A 36 -17.35 11.60 -3.67
CA ALA A 36 -16.87 11.97 -2.36
C ALA A 36 -16.60 10.73 -1.48
N ALA A 37 -17.52 9.76 -1.47
CA ALA A 37 -17.34 8.51 -0.73
C ALA A 37 -16.14 7.69 -1.25
N LYS A 38 -15.90 7.67 -2.57
CA LYS A 38 -14.70 7.02 -3.15
C LYS A 38 -13.41 7.69 -2.71
N VAL A 39 -13.38 9.03 -2.66
CA VAL A 39 -12.21 9.79 -2.17
C VAL A 39 -11.96 9.50 -0.69
N GLU A 40 -13.01 9.54 0.12
CA GLU A 40 -12.94 9.24 1.56
C GLU A 40 -12.42 7.82 1.80
N LYS A 41 -12.89 6.84 1.03
CA LYS A 41 -12.41 5.45 1.13
C LYS A 41 -10.91 5.33 0.83
N ILE A 42 -10.42 5.95 -0.25
CA ILE A 42 -8.98 5.92 -0.58
C ILE A 42 -8.17 6.59 0.53
N TYR A 43 -8.65 7.72 1.06
CA TYR A 43 -7.99 8.44 2.14
C TYR A 43 -7.81 7.55 3.38
N TYR A 44 -8.88 6.90 3.85
CA TYR A 44 -8.78 6.02 5.02
C TYR A 44 -7.93 4.77 4.75
N MET A 45 -7.99 4.19 3.55
CA MET A 45 -7.12 3.07 3.18
C MET A 45 -5.63 3.46 3.25
N ALA A 46 -5.27 4.63 2.72
CA ALA A 46 -3.91 5.14 2.80
C ALA A 46 -3.49 5.44 4.24
N TYR A 47 -4.37 6.03 5.03
CA TYR A 47 -4.13 6.31 6.44
C TYR A 47 -3.88 5.03 7.25
N ASP A 48 -4.75 4.03 7.12
CA ASP A 48 -4.62 2.77 7.85
C ASP A 48 -3.36 2.00 7.45
N LYS A 49 -3.00 2.03 6.17
CA LYS A 49 -1.75 1.45 5.67
C LYS A 49 -0.54 2.16 6.26
N ALA A 50 -0.50 3.49 6.23
CA ALA A 50 0.58 4.29 6.80
C ALA A 50 0.71 4.05 8.31
N LYS A 51 -0.42 4.03 9.03
CA LYS A 51 -0.46 3.70 10.46
C LYS A 51 0.12 2.32 10.73
N GLN A 52 -0.26 1.30 9.96
CA GLN A 52 0.31 -0.05 10.11
C GLN A 52 1.82 -0.08 9.86
N MET A 53 2.31 0.65 8.85
CA MET A 53 3.74 0.71 8.54
C MET A 53 4.53 1.38 9.66
N LEU A 54 4.04 2.51 10.17
CA LEU A 54 4.65 3.20 11.30
C LEU A 54 4.63 2.35 12.58
N GLN A 55 3.56 1.60 12.83
CA GLN A 55 3.46 0.69 13.96
C GLN A 55 4.45 -0.47 13.88
N ARG A 56 4.63 -1.06 12.69
CA ARG A 56 5.61 -2.15 12.48
C ARG A 56 7.05 -1.65 12.62
N ASN A 57 7.33 -0.42 12.18
CA ASN A 57 8.65 0.20 12.23
C ASN A 57 8.83 1.12 13.44
N ARG A 58 8.15 0.84 14.56
CA ARG A 58 8.17 1.71 15.74
C ARG A 58 9.58 1.90 16.30
N GLU A 59 10.37 0.84 16.39
CA GLU A 59 11.74 0.90 16.90
C GLU A 59 12.65 1.78 16.02
N VAL A 60 12.50 1.69 14.70
CA VAL A 60 13.18 2.55 13.73
C VAL A 60 12.78 4.01 13.96
N LEU A 61 11.48 4.28 14.14
CA LEU A 61 10.97 5.62 14.36
C LEU A 61 11.50 6.24 15.66
N GLU A 62 11.58 5.45 16.74
CA GLU A 62 12.15 5.90 18.02
C GLU A 62 13.63 6.30 17.85
N LYS A 63 14.44 5.50 17.15
CA LYS A 63 15.84 5.86 16.83
C LYS A 63 15.95 7.12 15.97
N ILE A 64 15.09 7.29 14.97
CA ILE A 64 15.06 8.51 14.14
C ILE A 64 14.76 9.74 15.01
N VAL A 65 13.82 9.63 15.94
CA VAL A 65 13.47 10.72 16.85
C VAL A 65 14.62 11.03 17.81
N GLU A 66 15.28 10.03 18.38
CA GLU A 66 16.47 10.22 19.23
C GLU A 66 17.59 10.94 18.49
N ASP A 67 17.89 10.52 17.25
CA ASP A 67 18.92 11.13 16.43
C ASP A 67 18.53 12.56 15.99
N LEU A 68 17.25 12.82 15.65
CA LEU A 68 16.76 14.17 15.35
C LEU A 68 16.85 15.10 16.57
N LEU A 69 16.57 14.61 17.78
CA LEU A 69 16.72 15.40 19.00
C LEU A 69 18.19 15.75 19.28
N LYS A 70 19.12 14.91 18.85
CA LYS A 70 20.56 15.10 19.09
C LYS A 70 21.25 15.95 18.01
N TYR A 71 20.89 15.77 16.75
CA TYR A 71 21.60 16.34 15.60
C TYR A 71 20.78 17.38 14.80
N GLU A 72 19.49 17.54 15.11
CA GLU A 72 18.49 18.43 14.46
C GLU A 72 18.19 18.08 12.99
N ILE A 73 19.16 17.58 12.24
CA ILE A 73 19.09 17.26 10.82
C ILE A 73 19.62 15.85 10.59
N LEU A 74 18.88 15.04 9.83
CA LEU A 74 19.33 13.74 9.36
C LEU A 74 19.41 13.72 7.83
N THR A 75 20.46 13.10 7.31
CA THR A 75 20.64 12.88 5.87
C THR A 75 20.09 11.51 5.48
N ARG A 76 19.86 11.30 4.17
CA ARG A 76 19.52 9.98 3.62
C ARG A 76 20.42 8.86 4.13
N LYS A 77 21.75 9.09 4.18
CA LYS A 77 22.73 8.10 4.64
C LYS A 77 22.51 7.68 6.10
N ASP A 78 22.09 8.63 6.94
CA ASP A 78 21.83 8.37 8.35
C ASP A 78 20.55 7.53 8.51
N LEU A 79 19.51 7.85 7.74
CA LEU A 79 18.27 7.06 7.71
C LEU A 79 18.51 5.62 7.21
N GLU A 80 19.33 5.47 6.16
CA GLU A 80 19.73 4.15 5.64
C GLU A 80 20.49 3.33 6.69
N ARG A 81 21.36 3.97 7.48
CA ARG A 81 22.07 3.32 8.59
C ARG A 81 21.09 2.85 9.68
N ILE A 82 20.20 3.74 10.12
CA ILE A 82 19.21 3.42 11.17
C ILE A 82 18.30 2.25 10.75
N LEU A 83 17.90 2.22 9.47
CA LEU A 83 17.10 1.13 8.92
C LEU A 83 17.85 -0.21 8.90
N ALA A 84 19.12 -0.21 8.51
CA ALA A 84 19.96 -1.41 8.50
C ALA A 84 20.21 -1.95 9.91
N ASP A 85 20.40 -1.06 10.89
CA ASP A 85 20.68 -1.41 12.29
C ASP A 85 19.46 -1.99 13.04
N SER A 86 18.25 -1.88 12.48
CA SER A 86 16.99 -2.18 13.19
C SER A 86 16.08 -3.16 12.44
N ASP A 87 16.59 -3.83 11.39
CA ASP A 87 15.82 -4.68 10.47
C ASP A 87 14.50 -4.02 10.01
N GLY A 88 14.58 -2.74 9.67
CA GLY A 88 13.40 -1.95 9.34
C GLY A 88 12.68 -2.47 8.09
N LEU A 89 11.38 -2.72 8.20
CA LEU A 89 10.57 -3.22 7.09
C LEU A 89 10.35 -2.12 6.07
N ARG A 90 10.98 -2.27 4.89
CA ARG A 90 10.70 -1.44 3.72
C ARG A 90 9.59 -2.08 2.89
N GLU A 91 8.61 -1.28 2.50
CA GLU A 91 7.64 -1.74 1.52
C GLU A 91 8.35 -1.92 0.17
N LYS A 92 8.12 -3.07 -0.47
CA LYS A 92 8.62 -3.34 -1.83
C LYS A 92 7.68 -2.68 -2.82
N GLU A 93 8.25 -2.02 -3.83
CA GLU A 93 7.47 -1.54 -4.97
C GLU A 93 6.94 -2.74 -5.77
N PRO A 94 5.71 -2.68 -6.32
CA PRO A 94 4.80 -1.52 -6.32
C PRO A 94 4.05 -1.34 -4.99
N PHE A 95 3.84 -0.11 -4.55
CA PHE A 95 2.98 0.16 -3.39
C PHE A 95 1.50 -0.12 -3.70
N PHE A 96 0.80 -0.77 -2.76
CA PHE A 96 -0.64 -1.04 -2.89
C PHE A 96 -1.39 -0.64 -1.62
N LEU A 97 -2.46 0.13 -1.81
CA LEU A 97 -3.38 0.54 -0.74
C LEU A 97 -4.36 -0.57 -0.37
N SER A 98 -4.78 -1.38 -1.34
CA SER A 98 -5.57 -2.57 -1.10
C SER A 98 -4.64 -3.69 -0.63
N LYS A 99 -5.03 -4.36 0.45
CA LYS A 99 -4.64 -5.75 0.62
C LYS A 99 -5.45 -6.52 -0.42
N ALA A 100 -4.86 -6.86 -1.57
CA ALA A 100 -5.19 -8.16 -2.14
C ALA A 100 -4.94 -9.15 -0.98
N ASN A 101 -6.02 -9.80 -0.53
CA ASN A 101 -6.11 -10.85 0.48
C ASN A 101 -4.83 -11.14 1.25
N ASN A 102 -4.87 -11.08 2.58
CA ASN A 102 -3.81 -11.67 3.40
C ASN A 102 -3.58 -13.13 2.95
N GLU A 103 -2.60 -13.38 2.08
CA GLU A 103 -1.97 -14.68 1.98
C GLU A 103 -0.96 -14.72 3.13
N PRO A 104 -1.18 -15.57 4.13
CA PRO A 104 -0.13 -15.82 5.10
C PRO A 104 0.94 -16.65 4.39
N VAL A 105 2.16 -16.12 4.32
CA VAL A 105 3.38 -16.93 4.46
C VAL A 105 3.40 -18.21 3.59
N LEU A 106 3.56 -18.08 2.28
CA LEU A 106 3.92 -19.22 1.42
C LEU A 106 5.10 -18.96 0.47
N ASP A 107 5.92 -17.93 0.74
CA ASP A 107 7.17 -17.75 -0.03
C ASP A 107 8.37 -18.46 0.61
N ASN A 108 8.29 -18.82 1.90
CA ASN A 108 9.42 -19.46 2.61
C ASN A 108 9.39 -21.00 2.60
N PHE A 109 8.39 -21.64 1.99
CA PHE A 109 8.25 -23.11 2.03
C PHE A 109 8.75 -23.84 0.77
N LEU A 110 9.17 -23.11 -0.28
CA LEU A 110 9.58 -23.72 -1.55
C LEU A 110 11.09 -23.80 -1.77
N GLU A 111 11.92 -23.19 -0.92
CA GLU A 111 13.39 -23.22 -1.10
C GLU A 111 14.13 -24.27 -0.24
N GLU A 112 13.48 -24.87 0.76
CA GLU A 112 14.17 -25.79 1.68
C GLU A 112 13.44 -27.12 1.84
N ASN A 113 13.32 -27.90 0.76
CA ASN A 113 13.41 -29.37 0.84
C ASN A 113 13.46 -30.01 -0.55
N GLY A 114 14.67 -30.20 -1.05
CA GLY A 114 14.93 -31.25 -2.03
C GLY A 114 14.70 -32.62 -1.39
N LYS A 115 13.50 -33.17 -1.53
CA LYS A 115 13.23 -34.62 -1.61
C LYS A 115 11.80 -34.88 -2.04
N ALA A 116 11.68 -35.62 -3.14
CA ALA A 116 10.44 -36.09 -3.73
C ALA A 116 9.52 -36.79 -2.72
N SER A 117 8.22 -36.51 -2.78
CA SER A 117 7.18 -37.54 -2.72
C SER A 117 5.87 -36.99 -3.27
N SER A 118 5.36 -37.70 -4.26
CA SER A 118 4.09 -37.59 -4.96
C SER A 118 2.87 -37.33 -4.05
N MET A 119 1.98 -36.43 -4.47
CA MET A 119 0.54 -36.68 -4.32
C MET A 119 -0.26 -36.14 -5.53
N ALA A 120 -0.59 -37.11 -6.39
CA ALA A 120 -1.76 -37.24 -7.26
C ALA A 120 -2.56 -35.98 -7.61
N PHE A 121 -2.44 -35.57 -8.89
CA PHE A 121 -3.51 -34.91 -9.62
C PHE A 121 -4.75 -35.83 -9.61
N LEU A 122 -5.83 -35.42 -8.94
CA LEU A 122 -7.12 -36.06 -9.12
C LEU A 122 -7.79 -35.50 -10.39
N THR A 123 -7.59 -36.23 -11.48
CA THR A 123 -8.49 -36.25 -12.63
C THR A 123 -9.86 -36.83 -12.24
N ALA A 124 -10.90 -36.03 -12.51
CA ALA A 124 -12.23 -36.36 -13.06
C ALA A 124 -13.14 -37.46 -12.46
N ALA A 125 -14.41 -37.05 -12.28
CA ALA A 125 -15.67 -37.70 -12.67
C ALA A 125 -16.64 -38.11 -11.54
N ASN A 126 -17.73 -37.35 -11.39
CA ASN A 126 -19.09 -37.77 -11.78
C ASN A 126 -20.03 -36.57 -11.84
#